data_AF-F4H173-F1
#
_entry.id   AF-F4H173-F1
#
_cell.length_a   1.000
_cell.length_b   1.000
_cell.length_c   1.000
_cell.angle_alpha   90.00
_cell.angle_beta   90.00
_cell.angle_gamma   90.00
#
_symmetry.space_group_name_H-M   'P 1'
#
loop_
_entity.id
_entity.type
_entity.pdbx_description
1 polymer ?
#
loop_
_entity_poly.entity_id
_entity_poly.type
_entity_poly.pdbx_seq_one_letter_code
_entity_poly.pdbx_strand_id
1 'polypeptide(L)'
;MAPYPDGPTLASDPELAEQTQQAMRRGTETLVRELADQGVTGTYPFVTYSLYPVVFLITQSDAERDLLVAQGLPRDVVVRHMTQAGVRPDLAQASRVGAESQETVDRDWGGNWYQAMR
;
A
#
# COMPACT_ATOMS: atom_id res chain seq x y z
N MET A 1 18.99 -8.36 9.33
CA MET A 1 18.46 -6.98 9.46
C MET A 1 19.17 -6.18 8.38
N ALA A 2 18.47 -5.71 7.35
CA ALA A 2 19.09 -4.89 6.31
C ALA A 2 19.46 -3.52 6.91
N PRO A 3 20.62 -2.94 6.58
CA PRO A 3 20.99 -1.61 7.06
C PRO A 3 19.96 -0.59 6.56
N TYR A 4 19.64 0.40 7.40
CA TYR A 4 18.85 1.56 6.98
C TYR A 4 19.62 2.29 5.86
N PRO A 5 18.95 2.72 4.77
CA PRO A 5 19.61 3.42 3.68
C PRO A 5 20.21 4.75 4.14
N ASP A 6 21.41 5.09 3.65
CA ASP A 6 22.05 6.38 3.90
C ASP A 6 21.23 7.52 3.27
N GLY A 7 20.64 8.40 4.09
CA GLY A 7 19.85 9.56 3.65
C GLY A 7 18.76 9.96 4.66
N PRO A 8 18.04 11.09 4.44
CA PRO A 8 16.90 11.46 5.26
C PRO A 8 15.86 10.33 5.22
N THR A 9 15.44 9.91 6.41
CA THR A 9 14.35 8.96 6.62
C THR A 9 13.03 9.71 6.62
N LEU A 10 11.91 9.01 6.41
CA LEU A 10 10.59 9.63 6.52
C LEU A 10 10.30 10.21 7.92
N ALA A 11 11.02 9.81 8.99
CA ALA A 11 10.84 10.44 10.33
C ALA A 11 11.55 11.75 10.47
N SER A 12 12.73 11.86 9.87
CA SER A 12 13.59 13.03 10.02
C SER A 12 13.19 14.16 9.07
N ASP A 13 12.28 13.88 8.13
CA ASP A 13 11.92 14.78 7.03
C ASP A 13 10.41 14.70 6.73
N PRO A 14 9.60 15.59 7.35
CA PRO A 14 8.16 15.65 7.11
C PRO A 14 7.80 15.98 5.65
N GLU A 15 8.66 16.72 4.95
CA GLU A 15 8.44 17.07 3.55
C GLU A 15 8.59 15.82 2.68
N LEU A 16 9.63 15.03 2.91
CA LEU A 16 9.80 13.73 2.25
C LEU A 16 8.65 12.77 2.54
N ALA A 17 8.12 12.77 3.77
CA ALA A 17 6.95 11.96 4.14
C ALA A 17 5.69 12.37 3.36
N GLU A 18 5.42 13.67 3.26
CA GLU A 18 4.31 14.19 2.47
C GLU A 18 4.48 13.90 0.97
N GLN A 19 5.66 14.17 0.41
CA GLN A 19 5.98 13.87 -0.99
C GLN A 19 5.80 12.39 -1.30
N THR A 20 6.24 11.51 -0.40
CA THR A 20 6.07 10.06 -0.53
C THR A 20 4.60 9.68 -0.49
N GLN A 21 3.81 10.21 0.45
CA GLN A 21 2.39 9.96 0.54
C GLN A 21 1.63 10.39 -0.72
N GLN A 22 1.98 11.56 -1.28
CA GLN A 22 1.39 12.05 -2.52
C GLN A 22 1.80 11.18 -3.73
N ALA A 23 3.07 10.77 -3.81
CA ALA A 23 3.55 9.86 -4.85
C ALA A 23 2.86 8.50 -4.78
N MET A 24 2.69 7.92 -3.59
CA MET A 24 1.96 6.67 -3.41
C MET A 24 0.53 6.78 -3.92
N ARG A 25 -0.20 7.84 -3.57
CA ARG A 25 -1.59 8.06 -4.03
C ARG A 25 -1.69 8.06 -5.55
N ARG A 26 -0.79 8.78 -6.23
CA ARG A 26 -0.72 8.78 -7.71
C ARG A 26 -0.40 7.40 -8.28
N GLY A 27 0.58 6.71 -7.69
CA GLY A 27 1.00 5.38 -8.15
C GLY A 27 -0.10 4.33 -8.03
N THR A 28 -0.91 4.42 -6.98
CA THR A 28 -1.97 3.43 -6.74
C THR A 28 -3.24 3.65 -7.58
N GLU A 29 -3.45 4.83 -8.17
CA GLU A 29 -4.61 5.09 -9.06
C GLU A 29 -4.64 4.18 -10.28
N THR A 30 -3.47 3.89 -10.87
CA THR A 30 -3.36 3.00 -12.03
C THR A 30 -3.21 1.53 -11.65
N LEU A 31 -2.75 1.26 -10.43
CA LEU A 31 -2.56 -0.07 -9.88
C LEU A 31 -3.88 -0.87 -9.81
N VAL A 32 -4.98 -0.23 -9.43
CA VAL A 32 -6.31 -0.88 -9.35
C VAL A 32 -6.72 -1.46 -10.70
N ARG A 33 -6.48 -0.72 -11.80
CA ARG A 33 -6.84 -1.18 -13.14
C ARG A 33 -6.01 -2.38 -13.59
N GLU A 34 -4.73 -2.41 -13.25
CA GLU A 34 -3.85 -3.53 -13.59
C GLU A 34 -4.18 -4.80 -12.79
N LEU A 35 -4.67 -4.63 -11.56
CA LEU A 35 -4.98 -5.75 -10.66
C LEU A 35 -6.47 -6.13 -10.61
N ALA A 36 -7.30 -5.51 -11.45
CA ALA A 36 -8.75 -5.75 -11.48
C ALA A 36 -9.10 -7.23 -11.74
N ASP A 37 -8.36 -7.89 -12.64
CA ASP A 37 -8.55 -9.31 -12.97
C ASP A 37 -8.20 -10.26 -11.81
N GLN A 38 -7.52 -9.74 -10.77
CA GLN A 38 -7.20 -10.46 -9.53
C GLN A 38 -8.17 -10.12 -8.40
N GLY A 39 -9.28 -9.43 -8.69
CA GLY A 39 -10.30 -9.04 -7.71
C GLY A 39 -9.98 -7.78 -6.91
N VAL A 40 -8.89 -7.07 -7.24
CA VAL A 40 -8.57 -5.79 -6.60
C VAL A 40 -9.48 -4.70 -7.14
N THR A 41 -10.22 -4.07 -6.24
CA THR A 41 -11.19 -3.00 -6.52
C THR A 41 -10.75 -1.63 -6.01
N GLY A 42 -9.70 -1.59 -5.19
CA GLY A 42 -9.20 -0.35 -4.62
C GLY A 42 -7.84 -0.53 -3.96
N THR A 43 -7.34 0.57 -3.41
CA THR A 43 -6.09 0.60 -2.66
C THR A 43 -6.17 1.59 -1.51
N TYR A 44 -5.51 1.27 -0.40
CA TYR A 44 -5.31 2.21 0.71
C TYR A 44 -3.81 2.40 1.00
N PRO A 45 -3.17 3.41 0.38
CA PRO A 45 -1.77 3.74 0.62
C PRO A 45 -1.60 4.69 1.81
N PHE A 46 -0.70 4.36 2.73
CA PHE A 46 -0.28 5.29 3.79
C PHE A 46 1.18 5.11 4.19
N VAL A 47 1.78 6.18 4.71
CA VAL A 47 3.08 6.13 5.38
C VAL A 47 2.85 5.84 6.87
N THR A 48 3.43 4.75 7.37
CA THR A 48 3.32 4.40 8.80
C THR A 48 4.12 5.35 9.69
N TYR A 49 3.77 5.40 10.98
CA TYR A 49 4.64 6.00 12.01
C TYR A 49 6.02 5.33 12.09
N SER A 50 6.13 4.07 11.66
CA SER A 50 7.39 3.31 11.53
C SER A 50 8.11 3.55 10.21
N LEU A 51 7.67 4.54 9.42
CA LEU A 51 8.45 5.21 8.38
C LEU A 51 8.72 4.40 7.12
N TYR A 52 7.88 3.41 6.84
CA TYR A 52 7.86 2.73 5.55
C TYR A 52 6.49 2.89 4.89
N PRO A 53 6.45 2.98 3.54
CA PRO A 53 5.23 2.92 2.76
C PRO A 53 4.47 1.61 3.02
N VAL A 54 3.16 1.71 3.21
CA VAL A 54 2.26 0.55 3.27
C VAL A 54 1.15 0.73 2.26
N VAL A 55 0.86 -0.34 1.52
CA VAL A 55 -0.24 -0.38 0.55
C VAL A 55 -1.12 -1.58 0.86
N PHE A 56 -2.38 -1.32 1.20
CA PHE A 56 -3.40 -2.37 1.23
C PHE A 56 -4.10 -2.43 -0.12
N LEU A 57 -4.17 -3.63 -0.71
CA LEU A 57 -5.00 -3.94 -1.86
C LEU A 57 -6.41 -4.28 -1.35
N ILE A 58 -7.42 -3.63 -1.92
CA ILE A 58 -8.80 -3.76 -1.47
C ILE A 58 -9.55 -4.71 -2.39
N THR A 59 -10.16 -5.75 -1.83
CA THR A 59 -11.13 -6.64 -2.51
C THR A 59 -12.54 -6.34 -2.01
N GLN A 60 -13.60 -6.88 -2.65
CA GLN A 60 -14.96 -6.64 -2.15
C GLN A 60 -15.30 -7.59 -1.00
N SER A 61 -14.91 -8.86 -1.09
CA SER A 61 -15.28 -9.91 -0.13
C SER A 61 -14.10 -10.59 0.54
N ASP A 62 -14.36 -11.22 1.69
CA ASP A 62 -13.36 -12.02 2.41
C ASP A 62 -12.82 -13.17 1.56
N ALA A 63 -13.67 -13.80 0.74
CA ALA A 63 -13.28 -14.88 -0.16
C ALA A 63 -12.32 -14.42 -1.26
N GLU A 64 -12.53 -13.23 -1.84
CA GLU A 64 -11.62 -12.65 -2.83
C GLU A 64 -10.28 -12.27 -2.21
N ARG A 65 -10.28 -11.67 -1.01
CA ARG A 65 -9.06 -11.38 -0.25
C ARG A 65 -8.26 -12.66 -0.01
N ASP A 66 -8.90 -13.71 0.48
CA ASP A 66 -8.24 -14.96 0.83
C ASP A 66 -7.66 -15.64 -0.42
N LEU A 67 -8.37 -15.57 -1.55
CA LEU A 67 -7.87 -16.05 -2.84
C LEU A 67 -6.64 -15.25 -3.30
N LEU A 68 -6.69 -13.91 -3.23
CA LEU A 68 -5.57 -13.04 -3.60
C LEU A 68 -4.34 -13.32 -2.74
N VAL A 69 -4.51 -13.50 -1.43
CA VAL A 69 -3.42 -13.85 -0.50
C VAL A 69 -2.85 -15.23 -0.84
N ALA A 70 -3.70 -16.22 -1.13
CA ALA A 70 -3.28 -17.56 -1.48
C ALA A 70 -2.50 -17.62 -2.82
N GLN A 71 -2.83 -16.75 -3.77
CA GLN A 71 -2.10 -16.60 -5.03
C GLN A 71 -0.77 -15.85 -4.88
N GLY A 72 -0.60 -15.14 -3.75
CA GLY A 72 0.55 -14.32 -3.46
C GLY A 72 0.32 -12.86 -3.86
N LEU A 73 0.61 -11.94 -2.93
CA LEU A 73 0.42 -10.51 -3.19
C LEU A 73 1.38 -10.01 -4.29
N PRO A 74 0.91 -9.21 -5.26
CA PRO A 74 1.68 -8.78 -6.43
C PRO A 74 2.68 -7.66 -6.08
N ARG A 75 3.59 -7.93 -5.15
CA ARG A 75 4.51 -6.95 -4.57
C ARG A 75 5.34 -6.22 -5.61
N ASP A 76 5.89 -6.93 -6.59
CA ASP A 76 6.75 -6.33 -7.61
C ASP A 76 6.00 -5.31 -8.47
N VAL A 77 4.71 -5.57 -8.73
CA VAL A 77 3.82 -4.63 -9.43
C VAL A 77 3.63 -3.37 -8.59
N VAL A 78 3.33 -3.51 -7.30
CA VAL A 78 3.16 -2.37 -6.39
C VAL A 78 4.43 -1.53 -6.30
N VAL A 79 5.60 -2.16 -6.12
CA VAL A 79 6.90 -1.48 -6.04
C VAL A 79 7.23 -0.73 -7.32
N ARG A 80 6.97 -1.35 -8.48
CA ARG A 80 7.17 -0.71 -9.79
C ARG A 80 6.32 0.55 -9.91
N HIS A 81 5.03 0.48 -9.57
CA HIS A 81 4.11 1.63 -9.63
C HIS A 81 4.51 2.76 -8.68
N MET A 82 4.87 2.43 -7.43
CA MET A 82 5.36 3.44 -6.48
C MET A 82 6.62 4.14 -6.99
N THR A 83 7.57 3.37 -7.51
CA THR A 83 8.82 3.92 -8.06
C THR A 83 8.55 4.84 -9.26
N GLN A 84 7.68 4.42 -10.19
CA GLN A 84 7.27 5.21 -11.35
C GLN A 84 6.52 6.50 -10.96
N ALA A 85 5.79 6.48 -9.84
CA ALA A 85 5.08 7.65 -9.32
C ALA A 85 5.96 8.64 -8.53
N GLY A 86 7.25 8.33 -8.37
CA GLY A 86 8.25 9.17 -7.72
C GLY A 86 8.58 8.81 -6.28
N VAL A 87 8.12 7.67 -5.76
CA VAL A 87 8.60 7.17 -4.46
C VAL A 87 10.07 6.76 -4.61
N ARG A 88 10.92 7.17 -3.65
CA ARG A 88 12.35 6.81 -3.65
C ARG A 88 12.51 5.29 -3.75
N PRO A 89 13.37 4.75 -4.62
CA PRO A 89 13.42 3.31 -4.90
C PRO A 89 13.67 2.42 -3.67
N ASP A 90 14.52 2.84 -2.74
CA ASP A 90 14.77 2.15 -1.47
C ASP A 90 13.52 2.11 -0.58
N LEU A 91 12.74 3.20 -0.51
CA LEU A 91 11.48 3.25 0.23
C LEU A 91 10.40 2.40 -0.44
N ALA A 92 10.31 2.45 -1.77
CA ALA A 92 9.42 1.58 -2.53
C ALA A 92 9.78 0.11 -2.30
N GLN A 93 11.07 -0.25 -2.30
CA GLN A 93 11.56 -1.59 -2.00
C GLN A 93 11.43 -1.99 -0.53
N ALA A 94 11.34 -1.04 0.41
CA ALA A 94 11.06 -1.32 1.81
C ALA A 94 9.55 -1.40 2.12
N SER A 95 8.70 -1.10 1.13
CA SER A 95 7.25 -1.07 1.32
C SER A 95 6.68 -2.42 1.76
N ARG A 96 5.60 -2.35 2.53
CA ARG A 96 4.77 -3.52 2.86
C ARG A 96 3.49 -3.49 2.04
N VAL A 97 3.14 -4.65 1.51
CA VAL A 97 1.90 -4.86 0.76
C VAL A 97 1.04 -5.82 1.56
N GLY A 98 -0.20 -5.42 1.82
CA GLY A 98 -1.23 -6.25 2.43
C GLY A 98 -2.47 -6.32 1.55
N ALA A 99 -3.42 -7.16 1.91
CA ALA A 99 -4.75 -7.19 1.32
C ALA A 99 -5.80 -7.19 2.43
N GLU A 100 -6.93 -6.54 2.18
CA GLU A 100 -8.10 -6.58 3.06
C GLU A 100 -9.38 -6.43 2.21
N SER A 101 -10.50 -6.93 2.71
CA SER A 101 -11.80 -6.82 2.03
C SER A 101 -12.61 -5.62 2.53
N GLN A 102 -13.41 -5.02 1.63
CA GLN A 102 -14.39 -4.01 2.02
C GLN A 102 -15.45 -4.60 2.96
N GLU A 103 -15.85 -5.86 2.76
CA GLU A 103 -16.76 -6.60 3.65
C GLU A 103 -16.29 -6.58 5.11
N THR A 104 -15.02 -6.92 5.36
CA THR A 104 -14.43 -6.91 6.70
C THR A 104 -14.35 -5.47 7.23
N VAL A 105 -13.97 -4.49 6.41
CA VAL A 105 -13.95 -3.06 6.81
C VAL A 105 -15.34 -2.52 7.19
N ASP A 106 -16.37 -2.90 6.44
CA ASP A 106 -17.77 -2.51 6.70
C ASP A 106 -18.30 -3.17 7.98
N ARG A 107 -18.06 -4.48 8.14
CA ARG A 107 -18.54 -5.27 9.27
C ARG A 107 -17.90 -4.84 10.59
N ASP A 108 -16.58 -4.68 10.60
CA ASP A 108 -15.82 -4.58 11.85
C ASP A 108 -15.44 -3.11 12.19
N TRP A 109 -15.43 -2.21 11.19
CA TRP A 109 -15.08 -0.78 11.36
C TRP A 109 -16.05 0.21 10.70
N GLY A 110 -17.23 -0.24 10.29
CA GLY A 110 -18.27 0.64 9.74
C GLY A 110 -17.84 1.38 8.45
N GLY A 111 -16.98 0.76 7.65
CA GLY A 111 -16.51 1.30 6.37
C GLY A 111 -15.32 2.26 6.50
N ASN A 112 -14.78 2.44 7.71
CA ASN A 112 -13.72 3.40 7.98
C ASN A 112 -12.32 2.78 7.85
N TRP A 113 -11.74 2.86 6.65
CA TRP A 113 -10.37 2.39 6.38
C TRP A 113 -9.29 3.03 7.27
N TYR A 114 -9.46 4.28 7.67
CA TYR A 114 -8.52 4.91 8.59
C TYR A 114 -8.53 4.24 9.97
N GLN A 115 -9.70 3.79 10.45
CA GLN A 115 -9.80 3.04 11.71
C GLN A 115 -9.32 1.60 11.54
N ALA A 116 -9.61 0.96 10.41
CA ALA A 116 -9.18 -0.41 10.13
C ALA A 116 -7.65 -0.56 10.11
N MET A 117 -6.93 0.47 9.64
CA MET A 117 -5.48 0.44 9.43
C MET A 117 -4.67 1.10 10.56
N ARG A 118 -5.33 1.45 11.68
CA ARG A 118 -4.70 2.14 12.82
C ARG A 118 -4.05 1.20 13.83
#